data_AF-A0A1H4GPU0-F1
#
_entry.id   AF-A0A1H4GPU0-F1
#
_cell.length_a   1.000
_cell.length_b   1.000
_cell.length_c   1.000
_cell.angle_alpha   90.00
_cell.angle_beta   90.00
_cell.angle_gamma   90.00
#
_symmetry.space_group_name_H-M   'P 1'
#
loop_
_entity.id
_entity.type
_entity.pdbx_description
1 polymer ?
#
loop_
_entity_poly.entity_id
_entity_poly.type
_entity_poly.pdbx_seq_one_letter_code
_entity_poly.pdbx_strand_id
1 'polypeptide(L)'
;MTAIPNTMSLLQTHYAYLMQHRRGETNDHLLATMYASALCGQGAMPLYLGLPLEIFRSMMAYHFPTLYASTLTRESGLPLW
;
A
#
# COMPACT_ATOMS: atom_id res chain seq x y z
N MET A 1 6.74 30.38 19.10
CA MET A 1 5.74 29.51 18.47
C MET A 1 6.40 28.81 17.29
N THR A 2 7.06 27.68 17.54
CA THR A 2 7.68 26.86 16.51
C THR A 2 6.61 25.88 16.03
N ALA A 3 6.17 26.01 14.77
CA ALA A 3 5.32 25.02 14.14
C ALA A 3 6.05 23.68 14.18
N ILE A 4 5.48 22.69 14.87
CA ILE A 4 5.95 21.30 14.80
C ILE A 4 5.85 20.92 13.32
N PRO A 5 6.93 20.45 12.67
CA PRO A 5 6.85 20.03 11.28
C PRO A 5 5.73 19.00 11.16
N ASN A 6 4.90 19.15 10.14
CA ASN A 6 3.77 18.29 9.85
C ASN A 6 4.32 16.94 9.34
N THR A 7 4.93 16.16 10.22
CA THR A 7 5.51 14.85 9.91
C THR A 7 4.34 13.92 9.59
N MET A 8 4.24 13.48 8.33
CA MET A 8 3.25 12.47 7.96
C MET A 8 3.43 11.22 8.82
N SER A 9 2.32 10.68 9.33
CA SER A 9 2.34 9.42 10.05
C SER A 9 2.75 8.27 9.11
N LEU A 10 3.29 7.18 9.67
CA LEU A 10 3.65 6.00 8.87
C LEU A 10 2.46 5.47 8.06
N LEU A 11 1.24 5.56 8.60
CA LEU A 11 0.00 5.23 7.91
C LEU A 11 -0.22 6.15 6.70
N GLN A 12 -0.10 7.47 6.88
CA GLN A 12 -0.26 8.43 5.79
C GLN A 12 0.78 8.22 4.69
N THR A 13 2.03 7.90 5.06
CA THR A 13 3.09 7.59 4.10
C THR A 13 2.77 6.35 3.27
N HIS A 14 2.34 5.24 3.89
CA HIS A 14 1.97 4.03 3.16
C HIS A 14 0.73 4.25 2.28
N TYR A 15 -0.28 4.92 2.81
CA TYR A 15 -1.48 5.26 2.04
C TYR A 15 -1.12 6.12 0.83
N ALA A 16 -0.38 7.21 1.03
CA ALA A 16 0.01 8.11 -0.06
C ALA A 16 0.83 7.37 -1.14
N TYR A 17 1.73 6.47 -0.73
CA TYR A 17 2.49 5.62 -1.65
C TYR A 17 1.56 4.75 -2.51
N LEU A 18 0.62 4.01 -1.91
CA LEU A 18 -0.34 3.19 -2.65
C LEU A 18 -1.20 4.03 -3.61
N MET A 19 -1.63 5.20 -3.16
CA MET A 19 -2.48 6.10 -3.95
C MET A 19 -1.76 6.73 -5.16
N GLN A 20 -0.43 6.86 -5.13
CA GLN A 20 0.36 7.27 -6.30
C GLN A 20 0.35 6.20 -7.41
N HIS A 21 0.13 4.94 -7.03
CA HIS A 21 0.16 3.80 -7.94
C HIS A 21 -1.22 3.32 -8.38
N ARG A 22 -2.30 3.99 -7.92
CA ARG A 22 -3.69 3.57 -8.13
C ARG A 22 -4.09 3.55 -9.60
N ARG A 23 -5.07 2.68 -9.92
CA ARG A 23 -5.72 2.63 -11.24
C ARG A 23 -6.76 3.74 -11.43
N GLY A 24 -7.36 4.24 -10.34
CA GLY A 24 -8.43 5.23 -10.34
C GLY A 24 -9.82 4.66 -10.06
N GLU A 25 -9.91 3.43 -9.56
CA GLU A 25 -11.18 2.75 -9.23
C GLU A 25 -11.64 3.09 -7.81
N THR A 26 -12.94 2.96 -7.55
CA THR A 26 -13.55 3.25 -6.24
C THR A 26 -12.93 2.45 -5.09
N ASN A 27 -12.55 1.19 -5.37
CA ASN A 27 -11.99 0.28 -4.36
C ASN A 27 -10.52 0.59 -4.01
N ASP A 28 -9.82 1.39 -4.81
CA ASP A 28 -8.38 1.68 -4.59
C ASP A 28 -8.16 2.35 -3.23
N HIS A 29 -9.06 3.28 -2.86
CA HIS A 29 -9.01 3.97 -1.57
C HIS A 29 -9.23 3.03 -0.39
N LEU A 30 -10.20 2.11 -0.50
CA LEU A 30 -10.50 1.12 0.54
C LEU A 30 -9.30 0.19 0.74
N LEU A 31 -8.78 -0.36 -0.35
CA LEU A 31 -7.61 -1.24 -0.33
C LEU A 31 -6.39 -0.51 0.23
N ALA A 32 -6.11 0.71 -0.22
CA ALA A 32 -4.99 1.50 0.29
C ALA A 32 -5.11 1.77 1.80
N THR A 33 -6.32 2.04 2.29
CA THR A 33 -6.57 2.27 3.73
C THR A 33 -6.37 1.00 4.55
N MET A 34 -6.93 -0.13 4.08
CA MET A 34 -6.78 -1.43 4.75
C MET A 34 -5.31 -1.83 4.82
N TYR A 35 -4.58 -1.73 3.71
CA TYR A 35 -3.16 -2.08 3.64
C TYR A 35 -2.28 -1.18 4.50
N ALA A 36 -2.45 0.14 4.41
CA ALA A 36 -1.68 1.09 5.21
C ALA A 36 -1.90 0.86 6.72
N SER A 37 -3.14 0.57 7.12
CA SER A 37 -3.46 0.26 8.51
C SER A 37 -2.85 -1.07 8.96
N ALA A 38 -2.92 -2.11 8.14
CA ALA A 38 -2.32 -3.42 8.43
C ALA A 38 -0.79 -3.33 8.58
N LEU A 39 -0.10 -2.60 7.69
CA LEU A 39 1.36 -2.39 7.75
C LEU A 39 1.81 -1.64 9.00
N CYS A 40 0.94 -0.83 9.60
CA CYS A 40 1.22 -0.10 10.84
C CYS A 40 0.74 -0.84 12.10
N GLY A 41 0.28 -2.09 11.98
CA GLY A 41 -0.30 -2.85 13.10
C GLY A 41 -1.61 -2.26 13.65
N GLN A 42 -2.26 -1.37 12.89
CA GLN A 42 -3.51 -0.69 13.26
C GLN A 42 -4.76 -1.41 12.71
N GLY A 43 -4.59 -2.50 11.96
CA GLY A 43 -5.67 -3.27 11.37
C GLY A 43 -5.51 -4.77 11.57
N ALA A 44 -6.62 -5.47 11.77
CA ALA A 44 -6.67 -6.93 11.87
C ALA A 44 -6.89 -7.57 10.50
N MET A 45 -6.17 -7.11 9.47
CA MET A 45 -6.32 -7.65 8.12
C MET A 45 -5.83 -9.10 8.11
N PRO A 46 -6.68 -10.08 7.72
CA PRO A 46 -6.22 -11.44 7.53
C PRO A 46 -5.08 -11.47 6.51
N LEU A 47 -4.18 -12.44 6.63
CA LEU A 47 -3.10 -12.63 5.67
C LEU A 47 -3.69 -12.68 4.25
N TYR A 48 -3.22 -11.80 3.36
CA TYR A 48 -3.71 -11.68 1.98
C TYR A 48 -5.23 -11.45 1.85
N LEU A 49 -5.88 -10.82 2.84
CA LEU A 49 -7.35 -10.70 2.93
C LEU A 49 -8.09 -12.05 3.00
N GLY A 50 -7.40 -13.13 3.37
CA GLY A 50 -7.94 -14.49 3.34
C GLY A 50 -7.95 -15.10 1.93
N LEU A 51 -7.31 -14.47 0.95
CA LEU A 51 -7.19 -14.97 -0.41
C LEU A 51 -5.93 -15.83 -0.59
N PRO A 52 -5.92 -16.76 -1.57
CA PRO A 52 -4.69 -17.34 -2.06
C PRO A 52 -3.71 -16.26 -2.54
N LEU A 53 -2.41 -16.46 -2.30
CA LEU A 53 -1.37 -15.47 -2.59
C LEU A 53 -1.40 -14.97 -4.05
N GLU A 54 -1.63 -15.86 -5.01
CA GLU A 54 -1.71 -15.54 -6.44
C GLU A 54 -2.90 -14.65 -6.81
N ILE A 55 -4.06 -14.89 -6.17
CA ILE A 55 -5.28 -14.09 -6.35
C ILE A 55 -5.07 -12.72 -5.72
N PHE A 56 -4.48 -12.70 -4.53
CA PHE A 56 -4.12 -11.47 -3.86
C PHE A 56 -3.15 -10.62 -4.70
N ARG A 57 -2.09 -11.22 -5.25
CA ARG A 57 -1.15 -10.53 -6.14
C ARG A 57 -1.83 -10.02 -7.41
N SER A 58 -2.74 -10.79 -8.00
CA SER A 58 -3.51 -10.36 -9.17
C SER A 58 -4.41 -9.15 -8.85
N MET A 59 -5.07 -9.16 -7.68
CA MET A 59 -5.87 -8.05 -7.19
C MET A 59 -5.00 -6.79 -6.98
N MET A 60 -3.82 -6.93 -6.35
CA MET A 60 -2.90 -5.81 -6.14
C MET A 60 -2.35 -5.25 -7.45
N ALA A 61 -1.98 -6.10 -8.41
CA ALA A 61 -1.53 -5.68 -9.72
C ALA A 61 -2.64 -4.97 -10.52
N TYR A 62 -3.89 -5.39 -10.34
CA TYR A 62 -5.04 -4.74 -10.96
C TYR A 62 -5.26 -3.32 -10.41
N HIS A 63 -5.29 -3.17 -9.09
CA HIS A 63 -5.59 -1.88 -8.43
C HIS A 63 -4.39 -0.93 -8.36
N PHE A 64 -3.17 -1.47 -8.34
CA PHE A 64 -1.93 -0.71 -8.22
C PHE A 64 -0.90 -1.09 -9.31
N PRO A 65 -1.21 -0.85 -10.59
CA PRO A 65 -0.43 -1.38 -11.71
C PRO A 65 1.03 -0.93 -11.77
N THR A 66 1.34 0.26 -11.27
CA THR A 66 2.71 0.82 -11.33
C THR A 66 3.56 0.52 -10.09
N LEU A 67 2.98 -0.14 -9.09
CA LEU A 67 3.66 -0.49 -7.83
C LEU A 67 4.79 -1.51 -8.04
N TYR A 68 4.63 -2.36 -9.05
CA TYR A 68 5.59 -3.38 -9.47
C TYR A 68 6.60 -2.88 -10.53
N ALA A 69 6.21 -1.86 -11.29
CA ALA A 69 7.07 -1.26 -12.31
C ALA A 69 8.27 -0.55 -11.68
N SER A 70 8.06 0.07 -10.50
CA SER A 70 9.11 0.74 -9.73
C SER A 70 10.08 -0.22 -9.01
N THR A 71 9.68 -1.48 -8.79
CA THR A 71 10.52 -2.51 -8.15
C THR A 71 11.51 -3.15 -9.12
N LEU A 72 11.21 -3.17 -10.42
CA LEU A 72 12.12 -3.69 -11.46
C LEU A 72 13.28 -2.73 -11.80
N THR A 73 13.20 -1.46 -11.41
CA THR A 73 14.25 -0.45 -11.68
C THR A 73 15.14 -0.10 -10.49
N ARG A 74 14.83 -0.58 -9.28
CA ARG A 74 15.62 -0.25 -8.08
C ARG A 74 15.92 -1.49 -7.25
N GLU A 75 17.21 -1.77 -7.08
CA GLU A 75 17.75 -2.65 -6.04
C GLU A 75 17.52 -2.03 -4.65
N SER A 76 16.26 -1.90 -4.24
CA SER A 76 15.88 -1.37 -2.95
C SER A 76 15.16 -2.45 -2.16
N GLY A 77 15.76 -2.85 -1.04
CA GLY A 77 15.25 -3.81 -0.06
C GLY A 77 13.97 -3.38 0.64
N LEU A 78 12.90 -3.18 -0.13
CA LEU A 78 11.54 -3.28 0.36
C LEU A 78 11.14 -4.76 0.36
N PRO A 79 10.30 -5.19 1.32
CA PRO A 79 9.93 -6.59 1.46
C PRO A 79 9.33 -7.10 0.15
N LEU A 80 9.90 -8.20 -0.33
CA LEU A 80 9.33 -9.04 -1.38
C LEU A 80 8.06 -9.65 -0.81
N TRP A 81 6.92 -9.15 -1.23
CA TRP A 81 5.63 -9.82 -1.06
C TRP A 81 5.25 -10.55 -2.34
#